data_AF-A0A8S1PQ04-F1
#
_entry.id   AF-A0A8S1PQ04-F1
#
_cell.length_a   1.000
_cell.length_b   1.000
_cell.length_c   1.000
_cell.angle_alpha   90.00
_cell.angle_beta   90.00
_cell.angle_gamma   90.00
#
_symmetry.space_group_name_H-M   'P 1'
#
loop_
_entity.id
_entity.type
_entity.pdbx_description
1 polymer ?
#
loop_
_entity_poly.entity_id
_entity_poly.type
_entity_poly.pdbx_seq_one_letter_code
_entity_poly.pdbx_strand_id
1 'polypeptide(L)'
;MLPLMCATPYMNYSQLNLQQFYMLPTPAYQMPIQMKETCDQACQFPEPIEQDALTNNMEIIAEKELTSLLKYLSKHISLLQDCMFEEFVKENLKTLSSFSKDIPNMIKKRYVQVNKTKEEMTKFIIRRCFLFIKSQIEYEEKEGVSAEERDRLFYHSFFSNDKEFMKTFNQESIDDMIPFRKDSKMKTMNETYLRKLFASQRFSNFYTKFLSQFKEICIHENDEKIDNMTKQIIKIIITRDFGKIKSYRRFPWKDHEVLKCEQRAKELYSKYSNYSKANNNKKYLSKLDSHTIDILDKFSESQE
;
A
#
# COMPACT_ATOMS: atom_id res chain seq x y z
N MET A 1 -46.00 6.38 26.44
CA MET A 1 -44.95 5.33 26.51
C MET A 1 -43.98 5.59 25.37
N LEU A 2 -42.76 6.04 25.68
CA LEU A 2 -41.67 6.28 24.73
C LEU A 2 -40.58 5.22 24.98
N PRO A 3 -39.93 4.66 23.94
CA PRO A 3 -38.90 3.65 24.14
C PRO A 3 -37.57 4.29 24.54
N LEU A 4 -37.02 3.83 25.67
CA LEU A 4 -35.64 4.10 26.07
C LEU A 4 -34.67 3.42 25.09
N MET A 5 -33.83 4.21 24.42
CA MET A 5 -32.64 3.71 23.73
C MET A 5 -31.45 3.73 24.70
N CYS A 6 -30.94 2.57 25.05
CA CYS A 6 -29.67 2.44 25.78
C CYS A 6 -28.51 2.64 24.80
N ALA A 7 -27.74 3.71 24.98
CA ALA A 7 -26.45 3.91 24.31
C ALA A 7 -25.39 2.99 24.95
N THR A 8 -24.71 2.19 24.14
CA THR A 8 -23.52 1.43 24.56
C THR A 8 -22.28 2.33 24.59
N PRO A 9 -21.36 2.16 25.57
CA PRO A 9 -20.21 3.02 25.71
C PRO A 9 -19.14 2.75 24.64
N TYR A 10 -18.58 3.84 24.11
CA TYR A 10 -17.50 3.87 23.13
C TYR A 10 -16.21 3.32 23.77
N MET A 11 -15.79 2.12 23.38
CA MET A 11 -14.52 1.54 23.81
C MET A 11 -13.35 2.26 23.12
N ASN A 12 -12.56 2.95 23.93
CA ASN A 12 -11.37 3.69 23.54
C ASN A 12 -10.24 2.69 23.23
N TYR A 13 -9.92 2.47 21.96
CA TYR A 13 -8.79 1.61 21.59
C TYR A 13 -7.47 2.36 21.75
N SER A 14 -6.54 1.76 22.50
CA SER A 14 -5.16 2.22 22.64
C SER A 14 -4.46 2.32 21.27
N GLN A 15 -3.94 3.51 20.95
CA GLN A 15 -3.07 3.75 19.80
C GLN A 15 -1.77 2.95 19.97
N LEU A 16 -1.70 1.77 19.34
CA LEU A 16 -0.50 0.93 19.37
C LEU A 16 0.50 1.40 18.30
N ASN A 17 1.67 1.76 18.83
CA ASN A 17 2.95 2.07 18.20
C ASN A 17 3.16 1.36 16.84
N LEU A 18 3.07 2.14 15.76
CA LEU A 18 3.47 1.73 14.41
C LEU A 18 5.00 1.77 14.31
N GLN A 19 5.71 0.83 14.95
CA GLN A 19 7.08 0.54 14.54
C GLN A 19 7.03 -0.18 13.18
N GLN A 20 7.16 0.63 12.14
CA GLN A 20 7.27 0.20 10.76
C GLN A 20 8.61 -0.53 10.58
N PHE A 21 8.60 -1.86 10.67
CA PHE A 21 9.62 -2.65 9.99
C PHE A 21 9.36 -2.52 8.49
N TYR A 22 10.04 -1.57 7.86
CA TYR A 22 10.26 -1.55 6.43
C TYR A 22 11.15 -2.75 6.11
N MET A 23 10.60 -3.83 5.57
CA MET A 23 11.42 -4.72 4.77
C MET A 23 11.71 -3.96 3.49
N LEU A 24 13.00 -3.69 3.24
CA LEU A 24 13.48 -3.09 2.01
C LEU A 24 12.97 -3.93 0.83
N PRO A 25 12.53 -3.32 -0.29
CA PRO A 25 12.30 -4.06 -1.52
C PRO A 25 13.62 -4.68 -1.96
N THR A 26 13.64 -5.99 -2.17
CA THR A 26 14.76 -6.66 -2.84
C THR A 26 14.84 -6.11 -4.26
N PRO A 27 15.97 -5.52 -4.71
CA PRO A 27 16.09 -5.05 -6.08
C PRO A 27 16.12 -6.25 -7.03
N ALA A 28 15.08 -6.37 -7.86
CA ALA A 28 15.14 -7.14 -9.09
C ALA A 28 15.94 -6.36 -10.14
N TYR A 29 17.24 -6.20 -9.92
CA TYR A 29 18.19 -5.77 -10.95
C TYR A 29 19.47 -6.57 -10.78
N GLN A 30 19.77 -7.37 -11.81
CA GLN A 30 20.95 -8.23 -11.89
C GLN A 30 22.22 -7.40 -11.89
N MET A 31 23.13 -7.68 -10.95
CA MET A 31 24.57 -7.39 -11.06
C MET A 31 25.36 -8.58 -10.49
N PRO A 32 26.48 -8.99 -11.11
CA PRO A 32 27.21 -10.20 -10.73
C PRO A 32 28.00 -9.99 -9.44
N ILE A 33 27.70 -10.80 -8.42
CA ILE A 33 28.44 -10.82 -7.16
C ILE A 33 29.66 -11.73 -7.34
N GLN A 34 30.86 -11.14 -7.32
CA GLN A 34 32.09 -11.88 -7.09
C GLN A 34 32.10 -12.38 -5.64
N MET A 35 32.14 -13.70 -5.46
CA MET A 35 32.28 -14.32 -4.15
C MET A 35 33.69 -14.06 -3.61
N LYS A 36 33.76 -13.48 -2.41
CA LYS A 36 34.98 -13.46 -1.62
C LYS A 36 34.80 -14.48 -0.50
N GLU A 37 35.56 -15.56 -0.60
CA GLU A 37 35.66 -16.61 0.41
C GLU A 37 36.11 -16.02 1.75
N THR A 38 35.42 -16.41 2.81
CA THR A 38 35.99 -16.41 4.15
C THR A 38 35.83 -17.81 4.74
N CYS A 39 36.96 -18.29 5.22
CA CYS A 39 37.24 -19.59 5.80
C CYS A 39 36.69 -19.65 7.22
N ASP A 40 35.84 -20.64 7.52
CA ASP A 40 35.52 -21.03 8.89
C ASP A 40 35.94 -22.48 9.12
N GLN A 41 37.00 -22.63 9.92
CA GLN A 41 37.38 -23.88 10.54
C GLN A 41 36.59 -24.09 11.83
N ALA A 42 36.18 -25.34 12.01
CA ALA A 42 35.84 -26.02 13.27
C ALA A 42 34.45 -25.76 13.87
N CYS A 43 33.51 -26.65 13.54
CA CYS A 43 32.64 -27.33 14.50
C CYS A 43 32.13 -28.64 13.86
N GLN A 44 32.78 -29.77 14.18
CA GLN A 44 32.25 -31.09 13.88
C GLN A 44 31.08 -31.37 14.85
N PHE A 45 29.85 -31.33 14.32
CA PHE A 45 28.70 -31.96 14.94
C PHE A 45 28.35 -33.24 14.15
N PRO A 46 27.75 -34.27 14.79
CA PRO A 46 27.40 -35.51 14.09
C PRO A 46 26.44 -35.20 12.95
N GLU A 47 26.70 -35.75 11.77
CA GLU A 47 25.84 -35.61 10.60
C GLU A 47 24.40 -36.09 10.92
N PRO A 48 23.35 -35.31 10.61
CA PRO A 48 21.98 -35.80 10.69
C PRO A 48 21.73 -36.80 9.56
N ILE A 49 21.31 -37.99 9.96
CA ILE A 49 20.94 -39.13 9.13
C ILE A 49 19.68 -38.77 8.29
N GLU A 50 19.83 -38.68 6.97
CA GLU A 50 18.87 -38.90 5.85
C GLU A 50 17.41 -38.37 5.90
N GLN A 51 16.92 -37.74 6.97
CA GLN A 51 15.53 -37.26 7.09
C GLN A 51 15.25 -35.91 6.42
N ASP A 52 16.28 -35.14 6.07
CA ASP A 52 16.13 -33.78 5.51
C ASP A 52 15.63 -33.75 4.05
N ALA A 53 15.77 -34.85 3.29
CA ALA A 53 15.34 -34.88 1.90
C ALA A 53 13.81 -35.04 1.74
N LEU A 54 13.16 -35.74 2.67
CA LEU A 54 11.71 -36.01 2.66
C LEU A 54 10.89 -34.85 3.20
N THR A 55 11.39 -34.17 4.24
CA THR A 55 10.78 -32.95 4.80
C THR A 55 10.79 -31.80 3.80
N ASN A 56 11.90 -31.61 3.08
CA ASN A 56 12.00 -30.59 2.03
C ASN A 56 10.97 -30.76 0.91
N ASN A 57 10.67 -31.99 0.48
CA ASN A 57 9.70 -32.21 -0.61
C ASN A 57 8.26 -31.90 -0.16
N MET A 58 7.89 -32.30 1.06
CA MET A 58 6.57 -32.00 1.63
C MET A 58 6.38 -30.49 1.87
N GLU A 59 7.42 -29.78 2.28
CA GLU A 59 7.39 -28.32 2.45
C GLU A 59 7.19 -27.60 1.11
N ILE A 60 7.90 -27.99 0.06
CA ILE A 60 7.74 -27.43 -1.28
C ILE A 60 6.32 -27.66 -1.81
N ILE A 61 5.75 -28.85 -1.60
CA ILE A 61 4.38 -29.14 -2.01
C ILE A 61 3.40 -28.29 -1.20
N ALA A 62 3.57 -28.21 0.12
CA ALA A 62 2.72 -27.39 0.98
C ALA A 62 2.78 -25.90 0.61
N GLU A 63 3.94 -25.39 0.20
CA GLU A 63 4.11 -24.02 -0.27
C GLU A 63 3.29 -23.76 -1.54
N LYS A 64 3.30 -24.71 -2.50
CA LYS A 64 2.49 -24.64 -3.72
C LYS A 64 0.98 -24.74 -3.43
N GLU A 65 0.57 -25.66 -2.57
CA GLU A 65 -0.83 -25.82 -2.14
C GLU A 65 -1.33 -24.54 -1.45
N LEU A 66 -0.52 -23.97 -0.56
CA LEU A 66 -0.86 -22.74 0.14
C LEU A 66 -0.95 -21.53 -0.80
N THR A 67 -0.03 -21.41 -1.74
CA THR A 67 -0.09 -20.38 -2.79
C THR A 67 -1.38 -20.50 -3.61
N SER A 68 -1.76 -21.74 -3.95
CA SER A 68 -3.01 -22.04 -4.66
C SER A 68 -4.24 -21.66 -3.84
N LEU A 69 -4.25 -22.00 -2.54
CA LEU A 69 -5.30 -21.59 -1.60
C LEU A 69 -5.43 -20.07 -1.53
N LEU A 70 -4.33 -19.32 -1.36
CA LEU A 70 -4.37 -17.87 -1.24
C LEU A 70 -4.86 -17.19 -2.53
N LYS A 71 -4.43 -17.69 -3.70
CA LYS A 71 -4.93 -17.23 -5.01
C LYS A 71 -6.42 -17.51 -5.19
N TYR A 72 -6.87 -18.72 -4.82
CA TYR A 72 -8.28 -19.09 -4.85
C TYR A 72 -9.13 -18.18 -3.95
N LEU A 73 -8.70 -17.99 -2.69
CA LEU A 73 -9.42 -17.12 -1.76
C LEU A 73 -9.42 -15.66 -2.24
N SER A 74 -8.29 -15.12 -2.72
CA SER A 74 -8.24 -13.74 -3.26
C SER A 74 -9.37 -13.46 -4.26
N LYS A 75 -9.60 -14.40 -5.16
CA LYS A 75 -10.59 -14.28 -6.24
C LYS A 75 -12.01 -14.55 -5.78
N HIS A 76 -12.21 -15.58 -4.97
CA HIS A 76 -13.54 -16.13 -4.73
C HIS A 76 -14.13 -15.84 -3.35
N ILE A 77 -13.35 -15.34 -2.38
CA ILE A 77 -13.77 -15.26 -0.96
C ILE A 77 -15.10 -14.54 -0.73
N SER A 78 -15.46 -13.59 -1.58
CA SER A 78 -16.66 -12.76 -1.41
C SER A 78 -17.96 -13.52 -1.68
N LEU A 79 -17.91 -14.53 -2.55
CA LEU A 79 -19.03 -15.35 -2.99
C LEU A 79 -18.80 -16.85 -2.69
N LEU A 80 -17.79 -17.15 -1.87
CA LEU A 80 -17.34 -18.51 -1.63
C LEU A 80 -18.36 -19.26 -0.78
N GLN A 81 -19.02 -20.24 -1.39
CA GLN A 81 -19.85 -21.20 -0.68
C GLN A 81 -18.97 -22.23 0.05
N ASP A 82 -19.43 -22.71 1.20
CA ASP A 82 -18.66 -23.66 2.02
C ASP A 82 -18.44 -24.99 1.29
N CYS A 83 -19.43 -25.51 0.56
CA CYS A 83 -19.30 -26.73 -0.22
C CYS A 83 -18.20 -26.64 -1.29
N MET A 84 -18.16 -25.55 -2.05
CA MET A 84 -17.13 -25.30 -3.07
C MET A 84 -15.72 -25.19 -2.45
N PHE A 85 -15.63 -24.60 -1.25
CA PHE A 85 -14.37 -24.53 -0.52
C PHE A 85 -13.90 -25.91 -0.06
N GLU A 86 -14.80 -26.72 0.49
CA GLU A 86 -14.47 -28.07 0.95
C GLU A 86 -14.02 -28.99 -0.19
N GLU A 87 -14.67 -28.88 -1.35
CA GLU A 87 -14.26 -29.59 -2.57
C GLU A 87 -12.85 -29.17 -3.00
N PHE A 88 -12.59 -27.85 -3.10
CA PHE A 88 -11.26 -27.33 -3.41
C PHE A 88 -10.18 -27.84 -2.43
N VAL A 89 -10.47 -27.85 -1.13
CA VAL A 89 -9.55 -28.36 -0.09
C VAL A 89 -9.23 -29.84 -0.30
N LYS A 90 -10.24 -30.67 -0.56
CA LYS A 90 -10.07 -32.12 -0.76
C LYS A 90 -9.23 -32.44 -1.99
N GLU A 91 -9.44 -31.69 -3.07
CA GLU A 91 -8.75 -31.91 -4.34
C GLU A 91 -7.31 -31.38 -4.34
N ASN A 92 -7.11 -30.20 -3.76
CA ASN A 92 -5.88 -29.41 -3.98
C ASN A 92 -4.98 -29.26 -2.76
N LEU A 93 -5.46 -29.53 -1.53
CA LEU A 93 -4.74 -29.19 -0.29
C LEU A 93 -4.46 -30.42 0.60
N LYS A 94 -4.13 -31.56 -0.02
CA LYS A 94 -3.93 -32.84 0.66
C LYS A 94 -2.75 -32.78 1.63
N THR A 95 -1.65 -32.17 1.21
CA THR A 95 -0.43 -32.06 2.01
C THR A 95 -0.65 -31.12 3.19
N LEU A 96 -1.24 -29.95 2.94
CA LEU A 96 -1.58 -28.96 3.97
C LEU A 96 -2.53 -29.55 5.02
N SER A 97 -3.51 -30.34 4.58
CA SER A 97 -4.46 -31.03 5.46
C SER A 97 -3.83 -32.17 6.25
N SER A 98 -2.71 -32.72 5.79
CA SER A 98 -1.96 -33.75 6.52
C SER A 98 -1.19 -33.18 7.72
N PHE A 99 -0.69 -31.94 7.62
CA PHE A 99 -0.11 -31.22 8.75
C PHE A 99 -1.16 -30.89 9.81
N SER A 100 -2.31 -30.35 9.39
CA SER A 100 -3.49 -30.17 10.23
C SER A 100 -4.71 -29.86 9.36
N LYS A 101 -5.80 -30.61 9.59
CA LYS A 101 -7.08 -30.44 8.89
C LYS A 101 -7.68 -29.04 9.04
N ASP A 102 -7.30 -28.32 10.09
CA ASP A 102 -7.88 -27.02 10.41
C ASP A 102 -7.19 -25.86 9.70
N ILE A 103 -5.97 -26.03 9.17
CA ILE A 103 -5.19 -24.94 8.57
C ILE A 103 -5.96 -24.19 7.47
N PRO A 104 -6.56 -24.86 6.46
CA PRO A 104 -7.30 -24.16 5.41
C PRO A 104 -8.46 -23.32 5.98
N ASN A 105 -9.21 -23.89 6.94
CA ASN A 105 -10.34 -23.24 7.60
C ASN A 105 -9.90 -22.05 8.47
N MET A 106 -8.77 -22.16 9.16
CA MET A 106 -8.19 -21.08 9.95
C MET A 106 -7.79 -19.90 9.07
N ILE A 107 -7.15 -20.17 7.94
CA ILE A 107 -6.76 -19.15 6.95
C ILE A 107 -8.02 -18.48 6.37
N LYS A 108 -8.99 -19.26 5.88
CA LYS A 108 -10.26 -18.75 5.34
C LYS A 108 -10.97 -17.85 6.35
N LYS A 109 -11.22 -18.35 7.57
CA LYS A 109 -11.91 -17.61 8.62
C LYS A 109 -11.22 -16.29 8.93
N ARG A 110 -9.90 -16.30 9.01
CA ARG A 110 -9.14 -15.08 9.27
C ARG A 110 -9.20 -14.11 8.09
N TYR A 111 -9.09 -14.60 6.85
CA TYR A 111 -9.12 -13.75 5.66
C TYR A 111 -10.48 -13.03 5.50
N VAL A 112 -11.59 -13.70 5.78
CA VAL A 112 -12.92 -13.07 5.77
C VAL A 112 -12.98 -11.85 6.69
N GLN A 113 -12.37 -11.93 7.88
CA GLN A 113 -12.38 -10.86 8.89
C GLN A 113 -11.49 -9.67 8.55
N VAL A 114 -10.49 -9.84 7.69
CA VAL A 114 -9.57 -8.77 7.31
C VAL A 114 -10.15 -8.03 6.12
N ASN A 115 -10.58 -6.79 6.34
CA ASN A 115 -11.04 -5.88 5.28
C ASN A 115 -10.16 -4.63 5.24
N LYS A 116 -9.93 -4.09 4.05
CA LYS A 116 -9.21 -2.83 3.87
C LYS A 116 -10.12 -1.63 4.06
N THR A 117 -9.71 -0.71 4.91
CA THR A 117 -10.38 0.57 5.12
C THR A 117 -10.08 1.56 3.99
N LYS A 118 -10.96 2.56 3.82
CA LYS A 118 -10.75 3.67 2.88
C LYS A 118 -9.43 4.41 3.11
N GLU A 119 -9.04 4.55 4.38
CA GLU A 119 -7.77 5.19 4.75
C GLU A 119 -6.57 4.32 4.35
N GLU A 120 -6.61 3.01 4.57
CA GLU A 120 -5.57 2.08 4.12
C GLU A 120 -5.43 2.09 2.59
N MET A 121 -6.54 2.08 1.85
CA MET A 121 -6.53 2.21 0.39
C MET A 121 -5.89 3.53 -0.04
N THR A 122 -6.28 4.65 0.58
CA THR A 122 -5.71 5.97 0.28
C THR A 122 -4.21 6.00 0.55
N LYS A 123 -3.77 5.46 1.70
CA LYS A 123 -2.34 5.36 2.04
C LYS A 123 -1.58 4.51 1.03
N PHE A 124 -2.15 3.39 0.63
CA PHE A 124 -1.56 2.51 -0.37
C PHE A 124 -1.40 3.23 -1.71
N ILE A 125 -2.46 3.86 -2.22
CA ILE A 125 -2.46 4.59 -3.49
C ILE A 125 -1.36 5.65 -3.51
N ILE A 126 -1.29 6.50 -2.48
CA ILE A 126 -0.30 7.58 -2.42
C ILE A 126 1.12 7.04 -2.30
N ARG A 127 1.35 6.02 -1.46
CA ARG A 127 2.68 5.39 -1.32
C ARG A 127 3.14 4.77 -2.62
N ARG A 128 2.27 4.02 -3.33
CA ARG A 128 2.60 3.43 -4.62
C ARG A 128 2.81 4.50 -5.69
N CYS A 129 2.07 5.60 -5.67
CA CYS A 129 2.30 6.72 -6.56
C CYS A 129 3.69 7.34 -6.36
N PHE A 130 4.14 7.53 -5.11
CA PHE A 130 5.49 8.04 -4.88
C PHE A 130 6.58 7.06 -5.28
N LEU A 131 6.40 5.76 -5.04
CA LEU A 131 7.34 4.74 -5.55
C LEU A 131 7.41 4.76 -7.07
N PHE A 132 6.26 4.89 -7.75
CA PHE A 132 6.20 5.07 -9.19
C PHE A 132 6.93 6.34 -9.63
N ILE A 133 6.71 7.47 -8.97
CA ILE A 133 7.42 8.72 -9.29
C ILE A 133 8.94 8.55 -9.14
N LYS A 134 9.39 7.95 -8.02
CA LYS A 134 10.82 7.68 -7.76
C LYS A 134 11.45 6.88 -8.90
N SER A 135 10.75 5.85 -9.43
CA SER A 135 11.27 5.07 -10.56
C SER A 135 11.25 5.84 -11.88
N GLN A 136 10.29 6.74 -12.10
CA GLN A 136 10.20 7.53 -13.32
C GLN A 136 11.22 8.68 -13.40
N ILE A 137 11.73 9.14 -12.25
CA ILE A 137 12.74 10.21 -12.19
C ILE A 137 14.15 9.68 -11.89
N GLU A 138 14.33 8.36 -11.92
CA GLU A 138 15.59 7.68 -11.60
C GLU A 138 16.18 8.18 -10.28
N TYR A 139 15.34 8.28 -9.25
CA TYR A 139 15.78 8.77 -7.95
C TYR A 139 16.74 7.77 -7.30
N GLU A 140 18.03 8.12 -7.25
CA GLU A 140 19.04 7.35 -6.55
C GLU A 140 18.89 7.51 -5.03
N GLU A 141 18.53 6.41 -4.36
CA GLU A 141 18.48 6.37 -2.91
C GLU A 141 19.91 6.35 -2.34
N LYS A 142 20.25 7.37 -1.55
CA LYS A 142 21.55 7.42 -0.88
C LYS A 142 21.66 6.29 0.15
N GLU A 143 22.67 5.46 0.01
CA GLU A 143 23.02 4.42 0.99
C GLU A 143 23.45 5.05 2.34
N GLY A 144 23.22 4.34 3.44
CA GLY A 144 23.56 4.80 4.79
C GLY A 144 22.64 5.87 5.38
N VAL A 145 21.65 6.36 4.62
CA VAL A 145 20.68 7.37 5.07
C VAL A 145 19.42 6.69 5.63
N SER A 146 18.81 7.26 6.67
CA SER A 146 17.56 6.74 7.25
C SER A 146 16.37 6.87 6.27
N ALA A 147 15.36 6.01 6.40
CA ALA A 147 14.17 6.07 5.54
C ALA A 147 13.45 7.43 5.60
N GLU A 148 13.40 8.05 6.78
CA GLU A 148 12.82 9.39 6.97
C GLU A 148 13.57 10.46 6.18
N GLU A 149 14.89 10.41 6.20
CA GLU A 149 15.72 11.39 5.49
C GLU A 149 15.73 11.14 3.98
N ARG A 150 15.62 9.89 3.53
CA ARG A 150 15.40 9.59 2.10
C ARG A 150 14.09 10.17 1.59
N ASP A 151 13.00 10.03 2.34
CA ASP A 151 11.73 10.65 1.96
C ASP A 151 11.81 12.17 1.99
N ARG A 152 12.53 12.76 2.94
CA ARG A 152 12.79 14.20 2.98
C ARG A 152 13.50 14.68 1.73
N LEU A 153 14.64 14.07 1.39
CA LEU A 153 15.43 14.42 0.21
C LEU A 153 14.61 14.29 -1.07
N PHE A 154 13.78 13.26 -1.18
CA PHE A 154 12.88 13.09 -2.31
C PHE A 154 11.82 14.21 -2.40
N TYR A 155 11.16 14.57 -1.29
CA TYR A 155 10.18 15.66 -1.30
C TYR A 155 10.83 16.98 -1.72
N HIS A 156 11.97 17.32 -1.12
CA HIS A 156 12.72 18.52 -1.49
C HIS A 156 13.10 18.48 -2.97
N SER A 157 13.77 17.44 -3.46
CA SER A 157 14.22 17.38 -4.86
C SER A 157 13.05 17.42 -5.86
N PHE A 158 11.95 16.75 -5.55
CA PHE A 158 10.81 16.63 -6.45
C PHE A 158 10.00 17.93 -6.55
N PHE A 159 9.75 18.61 -5.43
CA PHE A 159 8.86 19.77 -5.38
C PHE A 159 9.58 21.13 -5.43
N SER A 160 10.89 21.20 -5.17
CA SER A 160 11.64 22.49 -5.17
C SER A 160 11.51 23.28 -6.48
N ASN A 161 11.38 22.58 -7.60
CA ASN A 161 11.27 23.22 -8.92
C ASN A 161 9.85 23.77 -9.20
N ASP A 162 8.85 23.38 -8.41
CA ASP A 162 7.46 23.83 -8.55
C ASP A 162 7.25 25.11 -7.72
N LYS A 163 7.72 26.25 -8.25
CA LYS A 163 7.67 27.55 -7.55
C LYS A 163 6.24 27.96 -7.15
N GLU A 164 5.22 27.56 -7.92
CA GLU A 164 3.83 27.86 -7.59
C GLU A 164 3.35 27.03 -6.41
N PHE A 165 3.66 25.74 -6.41
CA PHE A 165 3.39 24.87 -5.28
C PHE A 165 4.12 25.34 -4.03
N MET A 166 5.40 25.70 -4.12
CA MET A 166 6.17 26.19 -2.96
C MET A 166 5.58 27.48 -2.36
N LYS A 167 4.94 28.34 -3.16
CA LYS A 167 4.24 29.54 -2.66
C LYS A 167 3.00 29.21 -1.82
N THR A 168 2.39 28.02 -1.98
CA THR A 168 1.22 27.63 -1.20
C THR A 168 1.54 27.38 0.28
N PHE A 169 2.82 27.27 0.63
CA PHE A 169 3.24 26.95 1.99
C PHE A 169 3.32 28.16 2.92
N ASN A 170 3.20 29.42 2.46
CA ASN A 170 3.10 30.62 3.33
C ASN A 170 3.96 30.55 4.62
N GLN A 171 5.29 30.34 4.50
CA GLN A 171 6.28 30.17 5.58
C GLN A 171 6.40 28.75 6.20
N GLU A 172 5.55 27.78 5.84
CA GLU A 172 5.68 26.37 6.23
C GLU A 172 6.81 25.68 5.44
N SER A 173 7.49 24.74 6.08
CA SER A 173 8.49 23.89 5.41
C SER A 173 7.79 22.80 4.60
N ILE A 174 8.39 22.38 3.49
CA ILE A 174 7.96 21.17 2.78
C ILE A 174 7.99 19.92 3.68
N ASP A 175 8.83 19.93 4.72
CA ASP A 175 8.90 18.89 5.74
C ASP A 175 7.57 18.73 6.49
N ASP A 176 6.79 19.81 6.65
CA ASP A 176 5.46 19.82 7.30
C ASP A 176 4.43 19.02 6.49
N MET A 177 4.72 18.77 5.20
CA MET A 177 3.84 17.99 4.33
C MET A 177 4.14 16.49 4.36
N ILE A 178 5.29 16.06 4.87
CA ILE A 178 5.65 14.63 4.89
C ILE A 178 4.82 13.94 5.99
N PRO A 179 3.92 13.01 5.65
CA PRO A 179 3.02 12.43 6.64
C PRO A 179 3.76 11.50 7.61
N PHE A 180 3.24 11.34 8.82
CA PHE A 180 3.72 10.43 9.89
C PHE A 180 5.05 10.79 10.56
N ARG A 181 5.63 11.98 10.31
CA ARG A 181 6.80 12.44 11.07
C ARG A 181 6.40 13.04 12.43
N LYS A 182 7.31 12.94 13.41
CA LYS A 182 7.12 13.52 14.75
C LYS A 182 6.87 15.02 14.70
N ASP A 183 7.57 15.73 13.83
CA ASP A 183 7.50 17.19 13.72
C ASP A 183 6.58 17.67 12.58
N SER A 184 6.02 16.74 11.79
CA SER A 184 5.10 17.10 10.71
C SER A 184 3.75 17.55 11.26
N LYS A 185 3.23 18.66 10.73
CA LYS A 185 1.86 19.11 10.97
C LYS A 185 0.83 18.16 10.36
N MET A 186 1.20 17.43 9.30
CA MET A 186 0.34 16.44 8.65
C MET A 186 0.56 15.05 9.25
N LYS A 187 -0.20 14.69 10.30
CA LYS A 187 -0.08 13.36 10.95
C LYS A 187 -0.63 12.20 10.12
N THR A 188 -1.45 12.48 9.12
CA THR A 188 -2.13 11.45 8.32
C THR A 188 -2.27 11.90 6.87
N MET A 189 -2.51 10.96 5.96
CA MET A 189 -2.87 11.24 4.57
C MET A 189 -4.37 11.63 4.46
N ASN A 190 -4.76 12.68 5.18
CA ASN A 190 -6.13 13.19 5.23
C ASN A 190 -6.46 14.10 4.04
N GLU A 191 -7.68 14.64 3.99
CA GLU A 191 -8.12 15.51 2.89
C GLU A 191 -7.30 16.80 2.77
N THR A 192 -6.77 17.34 3.87
CA THR A 192 -5.92 18.53 3.85
C THR A 192 -4.58 18.21 3.20
N TYR A 193 -3.95 17.10 3.59
CA TYR A 193 -2.74 16.61 2.94
C TYR A 193 -2.94 16.37 1.44
N LEU A 194 -4.03 15.69 1.06
CA LEU A 194 -4.34 15.40 -0.34
C LEU A 194 -4.57 16.69 -1.15
N ARG A 195 -5.33 17.66 -0.61
CA ARG A 195 -5.52 18.97 -1.25
C ARG A 195 -4.21 19.69 -1.50
N LYS A 196 -3.32 19.72 -0.50
CA LYS A 196 -1.98 20.30 -0.67
C LYS A 196 -1.22 19.53 -1.76
N LEU A 197 -1.12 18.21 -1.64
CA LEU A 197 -0.36 17.38 -2.58
C LEU A 197 -0.79 17.56 -4.05
N PHE A 198 -2.10 17.56 -4.33
CA PHE A 198 -2.64 17.75 -5.68
C PHE A 198 -2.63 19.21 -6.16
N ALA A 199 -2.27 20.18 -5.31
CA ALA A 199 -2.01 21.55 -5.75
C ALA A 199 -0.74 21.64 -6.61
N SER A 200 0.20 20.70 -6.46
CA SER A 200 1.34 20.61 -7.38
C SER A 200 0.86 20.06 -8.73
N GLN A 201 1.05 20.86 -9.78
CA GLN A 201 0.75 20.42 -11.14
C GLN A 201 1.70 19.29 -11.56
N ARG A 202 2.97 19.35 -11.12
CA ARG A 202 3.95 18.30 -11.36
C ARG A 202 3.48 16.96 -10.78
N PHE A 203 3.06 16.94 -9.52
CA PHE A 203 2.51 15.72 -8.90
C PHE A 203 1.28 15.22 -9.66
N SER A 204 0.34 16.11 -9.98
CA SER A 204 -0.89 15.75 -10.69
C SER A 204 -0.60 15.09 -12.05
N ASN A 205 0.40 15.57 -12.79
CA ASN A 205 0.80 14.98 -14.07
C ASN A 205 1.36 13.56 -13.91
N PHE A 206 2.21 13.34 -12.91
CA PHE A 206 2.72 11.99 -12.60
C PHE A 206 1.61 11.07 -12.10
N TYR A 207 0.67 11.58 -11.30
CA TYR A 207 -0.45 10.81 -10.81
C TYR A 207 -1.33 10.30 -11.96
N THR A 208 -1.55 11.10 -13.00
CA THR A 208 -2.26 10.65 -14.21
C THR A 208 -1.55 9.48 -14.90
N LYS A 209 -0.22 9.54 -15.04
CA LYS A 209 0.58 8.43 -15.59
C LYS A 209 0.53 7.19 -14.69
N PHE A 210 0.58 7.40 -13.38
CA PHE A 210 0.44 6.33 -12.40
C PHE A 210 -0.91 5.61 -12.52
N LEU A 211 -2.00 6.35 -12.76
CA LEU A 211 -3.34 5.77 -12.91
C LEU A 211 -3.43 4.79 -14.08
N SER A 212 -2.69 4.99 -15.18
CA SER A 212 -2.72 4.06 -16.31
C SER A 212 -2.05 2.72 -16.00
N GLN A 213 -1.14 2.67 -15.02
CA GLN A 213 -0.44 1.46 -14.60
C GLN A 213 -0.96 0.91 -13.26
N PHE A 214 -1.93 1.58 -12.64
CA PHE A 214 -2.31 1.29 -11.25
C PHE A 214 -2.82 -0.14 -11.04
N LYS A 215 -3.56 -0.67 -12.02
CA LYS A 215 -4.09 -2.04 -11.96
C LYS A 215 -2.97 -3.08 -11.93
N GLU A 216 -1.97 -2.94 -12.80
CA GLU A 216 -0.81 -3.82 -12.86
C GLU A 216 0.01 -3.76 -11.57
N ILE A 217 0.20 -2.53 -11.05
CA ILE A 217 0.85 -2.29 -9.75
C ILE A 217 0.11 -3.01 -8.61
N CYS A 218 -1.22 -3.00 -8.61
CA CYS A 218 -2.02 -3.69 -7.59
C CYS A 218 -1.87 -5.21 -7.69
N ILE A 219 -1.93 -5.76 -8.91
CA ILE A 219 -1.80 -7.21 -9.12
C ILE A 219 -0.43 -7.69 -8.65
N HIS A 220 0.65 -7.03 -9.09
CA HIS A 220 2.02 -7.39 -8.70
C HIS A 220 2.21 -7.32 -7.17
N GLU A 221 1.71 -6.27 -6.51
CA GLU A 221 1.82 -6.18 -5.04
C GLU A 221 1.00 -7.25 -4.32
N ASN A 222 -0.12 -7.67 -4.91
CA ASN A 222 -0.93 -8.74 -4.36
C ASN A 222 -0.23 -10.10 -4.48
N ASP A 223 0.44 -10.36 -5.60
CA ASP A 223 1.26 -11.56 -5.79
C ASP A 223 2.42 -11.60 -4.80
N GLU A 224 3.13 -10.48 -4.61
CA GLU A 224 4.20 -10.38 -3.61
C GLU A 224 3.68 -10.63 -2.18
N LYS A 225 2.46 -10.16 -1.87
CA LYS A 225 1.81 -10.47 -0.59
C LYS A 225 1.46 -11.94 -0.43
N ILE A 226 1.01 -12.59 -1.50
CA ILE A 226 0.74 -14.03 -1.50
C ILE A 226 2.04 -14.76 -1.16
N ASP A 227 3.13 -14.48 -1.87
CA ASP A 227 4.43 -15.14 -1.66
C ASP A 227 4.96 -14.91 -0.23
N ASN A 228 4.91 -13.67 0.25
CA ASN A 228 5.34 -13.34 1.60
C ASN A 228 4.48 -14.01 2.68
N MET A 229 3.16 -14.06 2.48
CA MET A 229 2.26 -14.75 3.39
C MET A 229 2.51 -16.26 3.37
N THR A 230 2.70 -16.85 2.18
CA THR A 230 3.00 -18.27 2.02
C THR A 230 4.22 -18.65 2.86
N LYS A 231 5.35 -17.95 2.69
CA LYS A 231 6.58 -18.18 3.47
C LYS A 231 6.35 -18.08 4.98
N GLN A 232 5.57 -17.10 5.44
CA GLN A 232 5.29 -16.92 6.87
C GLN A 232 4.40 -18.02 7.44
N ILE A 233 3.38 -18.46 6.71
CA ILE A 233 2.50 -19.55 7.16
C ILE A 233 3.23 -20.88 7.13
N ILE A 234 4.09 -21.15 6.14
CA ILE A 234 4.95 -22.35 6.12
C ILE A 234 5.84 -22.39 7.36
N LYS A 235 6.50 -21.27 7.71
CA LYS A 235 7.26 -21.16 8.96
C LYS A 235 6.41 -21.46 10.19
N ILE A 236 5.16 -21.00 10.22
CA ILE A 236 4.21 -21.29 11.30
C ILE A 236 3.87 -22.79 11.36
N ILE A 237 3.68 -23.44 10.21
CA ILE A 237 3.37 -24.87 10.12
C ILE A 237 4.55 -25.71 10.63
N ILE A 238 5.77 -25.41 10.17
CA ILE A 238 7.00 -26.10 10.59
C ILE A 238 7.21 -25.97 12.10
N THR A 239 7.01 -24.75 12.64
CA THR A 239 7.11 -24.49 14.08
C THR A 239 5.90 -24.95 14.89
N ARG A 240 4.85 -25.49 14.23
CA ARG A 240 3.59 -25.95 14.82
C ARG A 240 2.85 -24.90 15.67
N ASP A 241 3.10 -23.62 15.41
CA ASP A 241 2.51 -22.50 16.15
C ASP A 241 1.24 -21.96 15.47
N PHE A 242 0.25 -22.85 15.30
CA PHE A 242 -0.96 -22.52 14.54
C PHE A 242 -1.76 -21.34 15.11
N GLY A 243 -1.55 -20.99 16.38
CA GLY A 243 -2.11 -19.80 17.01
C GLY A 243 -1.78 -18.51 16.24
N LYS A 244 -0.58 -18.41 15.66
CA LYS A 244 -0.13 -17.25 14.89
C LYS A 244 -0.95 -16.99 13.62
N ILE A 245 -1.56 -18.03 13.02
CA ILE A 245 -2.44 -17.87 11.85
C ILE A 245 -3.65 -17.01 12.21
N LYS A 246 -4.23 -17.21 13.41
CA LYS A 246 -5.42 -16.48 13.87
C LYS A 246 -5.14 -14.99 14.08
N SER A 247 -3.90 -14.63 14.41
CA SER A 247 -3.47 -13.24 14.62
C SER A 247 -2.86 -12.57 13.38
N TYR A 248 -2.59 -13.31 12.31
CA TYR A 248 -1.97 -12.76 11.10
C TYR A 248 -2.82 -11.62 10.50
N ARG A 249 -2.18 -10.56 10.00
CA ARG A 249 -2.87 -9.34 9.52
C ARG A 249 -2.57 -8.97 8.07
N ARG A 250 -1.45 -9.43 7.51
CA ARG A 250 -0.94 -8.99 6.21
C ARG A 250 -1.49 -9.85 5.05
N PHE A 251 -2.80 -10.06 5.04
CA PHE A 251 -3.44 -10.83 3.97
C PHE A 251 -3.36 -10.07 2.63
N PRO A 252 -3.30 -10.81 1.50
CA PRO A 252 -3.52 -10.26 0.18
C PRO A 252 -4.87 -9.52 0.11
N TRP A 253 -5.00 -8.65 -0.87
CA TRP A 253 -6.23 -7.98 -1.22
C TRP A 253 -7.19 -8.96 -1.86
N LYS A 254 -8.46 -8.81 -1.52
CA LYS A 254 -9.56 -9.50 -2.21
C LYS A 254 -9.83 -8.79 -3.54
N ASP A 255 -10.29 -9.50 -4.55
CA ASP A 255 -10.53 -8.92 -5.88
C ASP A 255 -11.44 -7.68 -5.83
N HIS A 256 -12.52 -7.72 -5.04
CA HIS A 256 -13.40 -6.57 -4.88
C HIS A 256 -12.73 -5.38 -4.16
N GLU A 257 -11.73 -5.62 -3.31
CA GLU A 257 -10.96 -4.56 -2.65
C GLU A 257 -10.00 -3.91 -3.64
N VAL A 258 -9.40 -4.68 -4.55
CA VAL A 258 -8.58 -4.17 -5.65
C VAL A 258 -9.42 -3.23 -6.53
N LEU A 259 -10.62 -3.66 -6.93
CA LEU A 259 -11.55 -2.83 -7.71
C LEU A 259 -11.94 -1.53 -6.98
N LYS A 260 -12.26 -1.63 -5.68
CA LYS A 260 -12.54 -0.46 -4.84
C LYS A 260 -11.33 0.48 -4.74
N CYS A 261 -10.12 -0.07 -4.66
CA CYS A 261 -8.88 0.71 -4.62
C CYS A 261 -8.65 1.46 -5.93
N GLU A 262 -8.88 0.81 -7.07
CA GLU A 262 -8.77 1.43 -8.39
C GLU A 262 -9.77 2.58 -8.55
N GLN A 263 -11.03 2.34 -8.20
CA GLN A 263 -12.05 3.38 -8.20
C GLN A 263 -11.66 4.54 -7.29
N ARG A 264 -11.14 4.23 -6.09
CA ARG A 264 -10.67 5.25 -5.16
C ARG A 264 -9.52 6.07 -5.72
N ALA A 265 -8.58 5.46 -6.44
CA ALA A 265 -7.46 6.17 -7.05
C ALA A 265 -7.95 7.20 -8.09
N LYS A 266 -8.96 6.83 -8.90
CA LYS A 266 -9.62 7.71 -9.86
C LYS A 266 -10.40 8.84 -9.16
N GLU A 267 -11.13 8.53 -8.09
CA GLU A 267 -11.84 9.52 -7.27
C GLU A 267 -10.90 10.56 -6.66
N LEU A 268 -9.74 10.14 -6.15
CA LEU A 268 -8.75 11.07 -5.59
C LEU A 268 -8.31 12.09 -6.65
N TYR A 269 -8.03 11.63 -7.86
CA TYR A 269 -7.66 12.53 -8.95
C TYR A 269 -8.81 13.47 -9.31
N SER A 270 -10.01 12.96 -9.55
CA SER A 270 -11.18 13.78 -9.90
C SER A 270 -11.50 14.82 -8.81
N LYS A 271 -11.47 14.42 -7.54
CA LYS A 271 -11.77 15.29 -6.40
C LYS A 271 -10.73 16.39 -6.21
N TYR A 272 -9.44 16.08 -6.33
CA TYR A 272 -8.37 16.98 -5.90
C TYR A 272 -7.61 17.69 -7.05
N SER A 273 -7.55 17.12 -8.25
CA SER A 273 -6.87 17.78 -9.39
C SER A 273 -7.55 19.08 -9.86
N ASN A 274 -8.87 19.17 -9.70
CA ASN A 274 -9.64 20.35 -10.08
C ASN A 274 -9.45 21.54 -9.13
N TYR A 275 -8.94 21.32 -7.91
CA TYR A 275 -8.63 22.41 -6.98
C TYR A 275 -7.51 23.32 -7.49
N SER A 276 -6.50 22.75 -8.18
CA SER A 276 -5.41 23.53 -8.78
C SER A 276 -5.93 24.48 -9.86
N LYS A 277 -6.83 23.99 -10.74
CA LYS A 277 -7.42 24.78 -11.83
C LYS A 277 -8.33 25.92 -11.32
N ALA A 278 -9.14 25.66 -10.30
CA ALA A 278 -10.06 26.66 -9.74
C ALA A 278 -9.32 27.82 -9.04
N ASN A 279 -8.19 27.55 -8.38
CA ASN A 279 -7.39 28.59 -7.72
C ASN A 279 -6.63 29.47 -8.73
N ASN A 280 -6.16 28.91 -9.85
CA ASN A 280 -5.52 29.69 -10.91
C ASN A 280 -6.54 30.64 -11.57
N ASN A 281 -7.75 30.19 -11.87
CA ASN A 281 -8.80 31.05 -12.47
C ASN A 281 -9.21 32.20 -11.53
N LYS A 282 -9.35 31.96 -10.22
CA LYS A 282 -9.66 33.03 -9.25
C LYS A 282 -8.56 34.07 -9.14
N LYS A 283 -7.29 33.67 -9.34
CA LYS A 283 -6.13 34.58 -9.28
C LYS A 283 -5.99 35.44 -10.54
N TYR A 284 -6.46 34.96 -11.69
CA TYR A 284 -6.59 35.79 -12.91
C TYR A 284 -7.73 36.80 -12.77
N LEU A 285 -8.89 36.37 -12.26
CA LEU A 285 -10.03 37.25 -11.99
C LEU A 285 -9.72 38.33 -10.94
N SER A 286 -8.94 38.01 -9.90
CA SER A 286 -8.55 39.00 -8.87
C SER A 286 -7.41 39.93 -9.31
N LYS A 287 -6.84 39.74 -10.50
CA LYS A 287 -5.77 40.57 -11.07
C LYS A 287 -6.23 41.46 -12.21
N LEU A 288 -7.44 41.27 -12.73
CA LEU A 288 -8.08 42.32 -13.50
C LEU A 288 -8.42 43.44 -12.50
N ASP A 289 -7.86 44.61 -12.72
CA ASP A 289 -8.34 45.80 -12.04
C ASP A 289 -9.80 46.08 -12.44
N SER A 290 -10.54 46.80 -11.60
CA SER A 290 -11.94 47.13 -11.87
C SER A 290 -12.10 47.83 -13.23
N HIS A 291 -11.05 48.51 -13.70
CA HIS A 291 -11.06 49.24 -14.95
C HIS A 291 -11.06 48.30 -16.17
N THR A 292 -10.34 47.18 -16.12
CA THR A 292 -10.30 46.17 -17.19
C THR A 292 -11.61 45.37 -17.27
N ILE A 293 -12.27 45.16 -16.13
CA ILE A 293 -13.60 44.51 -16.06
C ILE A 293 -14.66 45.41 -16.71
N ASP A 294 -14.66 46.70 -16.38
CA ASP A 294 -15.59 47.68 -16.98
C ASP A 294 -15.42 47.83 -18.51
N ILE A 295 -14.21 47.62 -19.03
CA ILE A 295 -13.95 47.66 -20.48
C ILE A 295 -14.50 46.41 -21.18
N LEU A 296 -14.34 45.22 -20.57
CA LEU A 296 -14.84 43.96 -21.12
C LEU A 296 -16.38 43.86 -21.11
N ASP A 297 -17.02 44.38 -20.06
CA ASP A 297 -18.48 44.42 -19.99
C ASP A 297 -19.07 45.38 -21.04
N LYS A 298 -18.44 46.56 -21.24
CA LYS A 298 -18.86 47.50 -22.30
C LYS A 298 -18.68 46.94 -23.71
N PHE A 299 -17.64 46.13 -23.96
CA PHE A 299 -17.45 45.48 -25.25
C PHE A 299 -18.46 44.36 -25.52
N SER A 300 -18.97 43.71 -24.47
CA SER A 300 -19.97 42.65 -24.58
C SER A 300 -21.37 43.20 -24.85
N GLU A 301 -21.72 44.37 -24.29
CA GLU A 301 -22.98 45.08 -24.57
C GLU A 301 -23.01 45.78 -25.94
N SER A 302 -21.87 45.89 -26.62
CA SER A 302 -21.75 46.53 -27.94
C SER A 302 -21.94 45.56 -29.12
N GLN A 303 -22.21 44.29 -28.86
CA GLN A 303 -22.43 43.24 -29.87
C GLN A 303 -23.84 42.61 -29.86
N GLU A 304 -24.78 43.17 -29.09
CA GLU A 304 -26.22 42.89 -29.22
C GLU A 304 -26.98 44.04 -29.90
#